data_AF-A0A1Y5DCR2-F1
#
_entry.id   AF-A0A1Y5DCR2-F1
#
_cell.length_a   1.000
_cell.length_b   1.000
_cell.length_c   1.000
_cell.angle_alpha   90.00
_cell.angle_beta   90.00
_cell.angle_gamma   90.00
#
_symmetry.space_group_name_H-M   'P 1'
#
loop_
_entity.id
_entity.type
_entity.pdbx_description
1 polymer ?
#
loop_
_entity_poly.entity_id
_entity_poly.type
_entity_poly.pdbx_seq_one_letter_code
_entity_poly.pdbx_strand_id
1 'polypeptide(L)'
;MTINKAGIGPLQGIAMTVTTFVGTGLMVLPALSVSIAHEQTAFSWIITALIIMPIAIIFALLGARLPHAGGASHYIGKAFSKPLQDAVGWLFLSILIV
;
A
#
# COMPACT_ATOMS: atom_id res chain seq x y z
N MET A 1 -3.50 3.72 -35.49
CA MET A 1 -4.17 4.38 -34.35
C MET A 1 -3.52 3.89 -33.06
N THR A 2 -2.43 4.53 -32.65
CA THR A 2 -1.74 4.23 -31.40
C THR A 2 -2.55 4.84 -30.26
N ILE A 3 -3.32 4.02 -29.54
CA ILE A 3 -3.99 4.42 -28.30
C ILE A 3 -2.89 4.80 -27.32
N ASN A 4 -2.66 6.11 -27.16
CA ASN A 4 -1.84 6.65 -26.09
C ASN A 4 -2.63 6.41 -24.80
N LYS A 5 -2.36 5.30 -24.10
CA LYS A 5 -2.90 5.07 -22.77
C LYS A 5 -2.30 6.16 -21.88
N ALA A 6 -3.08 7.21 -21.60
CA ALA A 6 -2.71 8.22 -20.63
C ALA A 6 -2.50 7.53 -19.27
N GLY A 7 -1.25 7.21 -18.96
CA GLY A 7 -0.85 6.66 -17.68
C GLY A 7 -0.75 7.77 -16.64
N ILE A 8 -0.96 7.44 -15.37
CA ILE A 8 -0.69 8.36 -14.28
C ILE A 8 0.82 8.57 -14.14
N GLY A 9 1.24 9.83 -14.02
CA GLY A 9 2.64 10.15 -13.73
C GLY A 9 3.01 9.78 -12.29
N PRO A 10 4.31 9.71 -11.94
CA PRO A 10 4.75 9.35 -10.59
C PRO A 10 4.15 10.24 -9.50
N LEU A 11 4.07 11.56 -9.75
CA LEU A 11 3.47 12.51 -8.81
C LEU A 11 1.97 12.26 -8.59
N GLN A 12 1.22 11.95 -9.65
CA GLN A 12 -0.19 11.58 -9.54
C GLN A 12 -0.36 10.24 -8.80
N GLY A 13 0.48 9.24 -9.08
CA GLY A 13 0.46 7.97 -8.37
C GLY A 13 0.75 8.13 -6.88
N ILE A 14 1.74 8.96 -6.52
CA ILE A 14 2.04 9.30 -5.12
C ILE A 14 0.84 10.00 -4.48
N ALA A 15 0.30 11.05 -5.13
CA ALA A 15 -0.84 11.79 -4.60
C ALA A 15 -2.05 10.88 -4.36
N MET A 16 -2.40 10.03 -5.33
CA MET A 16 -3.47 9.04 -5.19
C MET A 16 -3.23 8.13 -3.99
N THR A 17 -2.03 7.55 -3.89
CA THR A 17 -1.65 6.65 -2.79
C THR A 17 -1.77 7.35 -1.43
N VAL A 18 -1.23 8.56 -1.30
CA VAL A 18 -1.31 9.36 -0.06
C VAL A 18 -2.77 9.63 0.31
N THR A 19 -3.60 10.08 -0.64
CA THR A 19 -5.01 10.36 -0.36
C THR A 19 -5.82 9.14 0.04
N THR A 20 -5.47 7.94 -0.45
CA THR A 20 -6.09 6.69 -0.02
C THR A 20 -5.76 6.36 1.44
N PHE A 21 -4.54 6.67 1.90
CA PHE A 21 -4.13 6.38 3.29
C PHE A 21 -4.56 7.46 4.30
N VAL A 22 -4.72 8.71 3.87
CA VAL A 22 -5.09 9.87 4.74
C VAL A 22 -6.54 9.79 5.25
N GLY A 23 -7.29 8.71 4.96
CA GLY A 23 -8.62 8.47 5.51
C GLY A 23 -8.70 8.48 7.05
N THR A 24 -9.85 8.09 7.59
CA THR A 24 -10.17 8.17 9.04
C THR A 24 -9.10 7.54 9.94
N GLY A 25 -8.45 6.45 9.49
CA GLY A 25 -7.38 5.78 10.24
C GLY A 25 -6.16 6.67 10.54
N LEU A 26 -5.69 7.46 9.58
CA LEU A 26 -4.51 8.32 9.77
C LEU A 26 -4.77 9.49 10.74
N MET A 27 -6.04 9.89 10.90
CA MET A 27 -6.42 10.94 11.85
C MET A 27 -6.46 10.42 13.30
N VAL A 28 -6.87 9.16 13.50
CA VAL A 28 -7.01 8.56 14.84
C VAL A 28 -5.68 8.03 15.38
N LEU A 29 -4.85 7.45 14.53
CA LEU A 29 -3.59 6.82 14.95
C LEU A 29 -2.62 7.75 15.69
N PRO A 30 -2.40 9.02 15.28
CA PRO A 30 -1.54 9.94 16.03
C PRO A 30 -2.05 10.20 17.45
N ALA A 31 -3.37 10.42 17.61
CA ALA A 31 -3.98 10.65 18.91
C ALA A 31 -3.81 9.43 19.84
N LEU A 32 -4.03 8.22 19.32
CA LEU A 32 -3.77 6.97 20.05
C LEU A 32 -2.28 6.76 20.37
N SER A 33 -1.40 7.17 19.45
CA SER A 33 0.04 7.04 19.67
C SER A 33 0.54 7.97 20.78
N VAL A 34 -0.07 9.16 20.93
CA VAL A 34 0.20 10.09 22.04
C VAL A 34 -0.32 9.55 23.37
N SER A 35 -1.49 8.90 23.38
CA SER A 35 -2.03 8.34 24.64
C SER A 35 -1.23 7.16 25.19
N ILE A 36 -0.45 6.47 24.33
CA ILE A 36 0.37 5.31 24.72
C ILE A 36 1.84 5.70 24.94
N ALA A 37 2.45 6.45 24.01
CA ALA A 37 3.88 6.75 24.04
C ALA A 37 4.22 8.14 24.60
N HIS A 38 3.22 8.99 24.85
CA HIS A 38 3.37 10.34 25.40
C HIS A 38 4.44 11.17 24.67
N GLU A 39 5.52 11.55 25.34
CA GLU A 39 6.60 12.35 24.75
C GLU A 39 7.43 11.60 23.70
N GLN A 40 7.40 10.25 23.72
CA GLN A 40 8.17 9.41 22.81
C GLN A 40 7.45 9.14 21.48
N THR A 41 6.22 9.65 21.30
CA THR A 41 5.40 9.37 20.10
C THR A 41 6.13 9.68 18.80
N ALA A 42 6.86 10.81 18.72
CA ALA A 42 7.60 11.17 17.51
C ALA A 42 8.66 10.10 17.14
N PHE A 43 9.38 9.59 18.14
CA PHE A 43 10.39 8.55 17.94
C PHE A 43 9.75 7.21 17.54
N SER A 44 8.61 6.86 18.14
CA SER A 44 7.84 5.67 17.78
C SER A 44 7.39 5.68 16.31
N TRP A 45 6.96 6.84 15.79
CA TRP A 45 6.59 7.00 14.37
C TRP A 45 7.81 6.85 13.45
N ILE A 46 8.97 7.40 13.83
CA ILE A 46 10.21 7.23 13.05
C ILE A 46 10.59 5.76 12.99
N ILE A 47 10.62 5.06 14.14
CA ILE A 47 10.91 3.61 14.17
C ILE A 47 9.91 2.85 13.31
N THR A 48 8.62 3.14 13.44
CA THR A 48 7.57 2.48 12.66
C THR A 48 7.77 2.68 11.16
N ALA A 49 8.10 3.90 10.73
CA ALA A 49 8.40 4.20 9.33
C ALA A 49 9.62 3.41 8.82
N LEU A 50 10.68 3.31 9.63
CA LEU A 50 11.86 2.51 9.30
C LEU A 50 11.54 1.01 9.19
N ILE A 51 10.70 0.47 10.07
CA ILE A 51 10.28 -0.95 10.05
C ILE A 51 9.44 -1.26 8.79
N ILE A 52 8.60 -0.33 8.35
CA ILE A 52 7.75 -0.52 7.17
C ILE A 52 8.53 -0.30 5.86
N MET A 53 9.60 0.49 5.88
CA MET A 53 10.38 0.85 4.68
C MET A 53 10.82 -0.38 3.84
N PRO A 54 11.36 -1.48 4.41
CA PRO A 54 11.72 -2.67 3.62
C PRO A 54 10.53 -3.24 2.85
N ILE A 55 9.34 -3.27 3.45
CA ILE A 55 8.12 -3.76 2.79
C ILE A 55 7.79 -2.85 1.60
N ALA A 56 7.81 -1.53 1.79
CA ALA A 56 7.56 -0.58 0.71
C ALA A 56 8.56 -0.75 -0.46
N ILE A 57 9.84 -0.98 -0.15
CA ILE A 57 10.88 -1.25 -1.17
C ILE A 57 10.58 -2.55 -1.92
N ILE A 58 10.20 -3.63 -1.23
CA ILE A 58 9.83 -4.91 -1.87
C ILE A 58 8.68 -4.69 -2.85
N PHE A 59 7.63 -3.98 -2.44
CA PHE A 59 6.49 -3.67 -3.31
C PHE A 59 6.88 -2.78 -4.50
N ALA A 60 7.76 -1.79 -4.29
CA ALA A 60 8.27 -0.95 -5.37
C ALA A 60 9.05 -1.77 -6.41
N LEU A 61 9.92 -2.68 -5.95
CA LEU A 61 10.69 -3.56 -6.82
C LEU A 61 9.81 -4.56 -7.56
N LEU A 62 8.84 -5.17 -6.88
CA LEU A 62 7.88 -6.08 -7.51
C LEU A 62 6.99 -5.35 -8.52
N GLY A 63 6.54 -4.13 -8.22
CA GLY A 63 5.77 -3.28 -9.13
C GLY A 63 6.53 -2.90 -10.38
N ALA A 64 7.82 -2.60 -10.25
CA ALA A 64 8.69 -2.30 -11.39
C ALA A 64 8.95 -3.54 -12.28
N ARG A 65 9.10 -4.73 -11.67
CA ARG A 65 9.41 -5.97 -12.40
C ARG A 65 8.18 -6.68 -12.96
N LEU A 66 7.04 -6.58 -12.29
CA LEU A 66 5.78 -7.25 -12.61
C LEU A 66 4.65 -6.20 -12.73
N PRO A 67 4.66 -5.33 -13.75
CA PRO A 67 3.68 -4.26 -13.90
C PRO A 67 2.30 -4.83 -14.26
N HIS A 68 1.45 -5.02 -13.26
CA HIS A 68 0.11 -5.57 -13.41
C HIS A 68 -0.88 -4.89 -12.47
N ALA A 69 -2.08 -4.56 -12.96
CA ALA A 69 -3.11 -3.83 -12.20
C ALA A 69 -3.60 -4.58 -10.94
N GLY A 70 -3.43 -5.90 -10.88
CA GLY A 70 -3.77 -6.73 -9.73
C GLY A 70 -2.84 -6.59 -8.51
N GLY A 71 -1.70 -5.91 -8.64
CA GLY A 71 -0.77 -5.65 -7.53
C GLY A 71 -0.36 -6.92 -6.77
N ALA A 72 -0.52 -6.90 -5.44
CA ALA A 72 -0.13 -8.00 -4.55
C ALA A 72 -0.73 -9.36 -4.94
N SER A 73 -2.01 -9.41 -5.34
CA SER A 73 -2.68 -10.65 -5.75
C SER A 73 -1.99 -11.30 -6.95
N HIS A 74 -1.51 -10.48 -7.89
CA HIS A 74 -0.77 -10.95 -9.06
C HIS A 74 0.59 -11.54 -8.68
N TYR A 75 1.31 -10.92 -7.72
CA TYR A 75 2.59 -11.45 -7.23
C TYR A 75 2.42 -12.83 -6.60
N ILE A 76 1.36 -13.00 -5.80
CA ILE A 76 1.01 -14.29 -5.21
C ILE A 76 0.66 -15.33 -6.27
N GLY A 77 -0.10 -14.96 -7.31
CA GLY A 77 -0.40 -15.86 -8.43
C GLY A 77 0.83 -16.31 -9.21
N LYS A 78 1.80 -15.41 -9.36
CA LYS A 78 3.09 -15.72 -10.00
C LYS A 78 3.98 -16.64 -9.15
N ALA A 79 3.92 -16.54 -7.83
CA ALA A 79 4.76 -17.31 -6.92
C ALA A 79 4.16 -18.66 -6.52
N PHE A 80 2.83 -18.78 -6.43
CA PHE A 80 2.16 -19.95 -5.86
C PHE A 80 1.18 -20.60 -6.85
N SER A 81 -0.03 -20.04 -7.02
CA SER A 81 -1.07 -20.61 -7.88
C SER A 81 -2.22 -19.63 -8.14
N LYS A 82 -3.01 -19.92 -9.19
CA LYS A 82 -4.18 -19.12 -9.58
C LYS A 82 -5.28 -19.03 -8.51
N PRO A 83 -5.69 -20.11 -7.82
CA PRO A 83 -6.68 -20.02 -6.74
C PRO A 83 -6.25 -19.09 -5.61
N LEU A 84 -4.96 -19.09 -5.26
CA LEU A 84 -4.44 -18.23 -4.20
C LEU A 84 -4.41 -16.76 -4.62
N GLN A 85 -4.09 -16.48 -5.89
CA GLN A 85 -4.25 -15.13 -6.45
C GLN A 85 -5.69 -14.65 -6.32
N ASP A 86 -6.67 -15.48 -6.70
CA ASP A 86 -8.07 -15.07 -6.67
C ASP A 86 -8.55 -14.87 -5.23
N ALA A 87 -8.17 -15.75 -4.30
CA ALA A 87 -8.45 -15.59 -2.87
C ALA A 87 -7.88 -14.28 -2.29
N VAL A 88 -6.62 -13.96 -2.61
CA VAL A 88 -5.99 -12.70 -2.19
C VAL A 88 -6.68 -11.51 -2.87
N GLY A 89 -7.05 -11.63 -4.15
CA GLY A 89 -7.83 -10.60 -4.86
C GLY A 89 -9.15 -10.28 -4.15
N TRP A 90 -9.89 -11.31 -3.73
CA TRP A 90 -11.11 -11.14 -2.94
C TRP A 90 -10.85 -10.52 -1.55
N LEU A 91 -9.75 -10.90 -0.89
CA LEU A 91 -9.37 -10.30 0.39
C LEU A 91 -9.09 -8.79 0.26
N PHE A 92 -8.35 -8.37 -0.76
CA PHE A 92 -8.12 -6.94 -1.01
C PHE A 92 -9.41 -6.19 -1.35
N LEU A 93 -10.31 -6.82 -2.14
CA LEU A 93 -11.61 -6.22 -2.48
C LEU A 93 -12.51 -6.05 -1.25
N SER A 94 -12.44 -6.97 -0.29
CA SER A 94 -13.28 -6.95 0.93
C SER A 94 -13.09 -5.69 1.79
N ILE A 95 -11.90 -5.08 1.74
CA ILE A 95 -11.57 -3.86 2.49
C ILE A 95 -12.42 -2.67 2.02
N LEU A 96 -12.85 -2.64 0.75
CA LEU A 96 -13.68 -1.55 0.22
C LEU A 96 -15.11 -1.53 0.78
N ILE A 97 -15.55 -2.60 1.44
CA ILE A 97 -16.90 -2.73 1.99
C ILE A 97 -16.97 -2.14 3.41
N VAL A 98 -15.83 -1.81 4.02
CA VAL A 98 -15.70 -1.23 5.37
C VAL A 98 -15.61 0.30 5.28
#